data_AF-D6E8S7-F1
#
_entry.id   AF-D6E8S7-F1
#
_cell.length_a   1.000
_cell.length_b   1.000
_cell.length_c   1.000
_cell.angle_alpha   90.00
_cell.angle_beta   90.00
_cell.angle_gamma   90.00
#
_symmetry.space_group_name_H-M   'P 1'
#
loop_
_entity.id
_entity.type
_entity.pdbx_description
1 polymer ?
#
loop_
_entity_poly.entity_id
_entity_poly.type
_entity_poly.pdbx_seq_one_letter_code
_entity_poly.pdbx_strand_id
1 'polypeptide(L)'
;MDAYDIALLMANQDPSRPLKMRYGTVADNTGSLLQVVPDGQTETTPVVKCCHPLKGDRVILLVNGTEWLAISVIGGESAPPRVGQPFITAASEDPHIVWPNTRWRKLEDRFILASGMHSRGTTGGEAAHTLSLAEVPAHDHKPNVWDAVIAPGYWQGTISASTVTTGGNLEAYNNINRNTQDYPTTSSGGSQPHNNMPPYEVFDIWIRIE
;
A
#
# COMPACT_ATOMS: atom_id res chain seq x y z
N MET A 1 21.06 24.08 22.75
CA MET A 1 22.26 23.40 23.23
C MET A 1 22.67 22.44 22.12
N ASP A 2 23.82 22.67 21.51
CA ASP A 2 24.35 21.80 20.47
C ASP A 2 25.31 20.74 21.07
N ALA A 3 25.92 19.92 20.22
CA ALA A 3 26.86 18.90 20.66
C ALA A 3 28.09 19.50 21.38
N TYR A 4 28.46 20.75 21.08
CA TYR A 4 29.60 21.43 21.68
C TYR A 4 29.29 21.85 23.13
N ASP A 5 28.10 22.40 23.37
CA ASP A 5 27.66 22.76 24.73
C ASP A 5 27.56 21.52 25.64
N ILE A 6 27.10 20.38 25.11
CA ILE A 6 27.05 19.10 25.83
C ILE A 6 28.46 18.63 26.19
N ALA A 7 29.39 18.70 25.24
CA ALA A 7 30.78 18.34 25.46
C ALA A 7 31.44 19.25 26.51
N LEU A 8 31.11 20.55 26.53
CA LEU A 8 31.62 21.49 27.53
C LEU A 8 31.12 21.14 28.93
N LEU A 9 29.84 20.79 29.07
CA LEU A 9 29.25 20.34 30.35
C LEU A 9 29.87 19.03 30.86
N MET A 10 30.25 18.14 29.94
CA MET A 10 30.94 16.89 30.28
C MET A 10 32.42 17.11 30.62
N ALA A 11 33.11 18.03 29.93
CA ALA A 11 34.54 18.26 30.07
C ALA A 11 34.92 19.17 31.25
N ASN A 12 34.11 20.19 31.57
CA ASN A 12 34.38 21.12 32.67
C ASN A 12 33.78 20.62 33.99
N GLN A 13 34.38 19.56 34.53
CA GLN A 13 34.06 19.05 35.87
C GLN A 13 34.69 19.95 36.93
N ASP A 14 33.96 20.95 37.42
CA ASP A 14 34.32 21.63 38.67
C ASP A 14 34.29 20.57 39.80
N PRO A 15 35.42 20.31 40.50
CA PRO A 15 35.47 19.31 41.57
C PRO A 15 34.49 19.59 42.72
N SER A 16 34.08 20.85 42.90
CA SER A 16 33.08 21.24 43.91
C SER A 16 31.65 20.93 43.48
N ARG A 17 31.41 20.72 42.17
CA ARG A 17 30.10 20.41 41.58
C ARG A 17 30.22 19.27 40.55
N PRO A 18 30.55 18.04 41.01
CA PRO A 18 30.73 16.93 40.09
C PRO A 18 29.43 16.62 39.35
N LEU A 19 29.55 16.26 38.07
CA LEU A 19 28.45 15.79 37.26
C LEU A 19 27.87 14.50 37.85
N LYS A 20 26.54 14.44 37.97
CA LYS A 20 25.82 13.28 38.49
C LYS A 20 24.87 12.73 37.43
N MET A 21 24.73 11.41 37.41
CA MET A 21 23.67 10.73 36.66
C MET A 21 22.44 10.54 37.56
N ARG A 22 21.27 10.85 37.03
CA ARG A 22 19.97 10.59 37.64
C ARG A 22 19.03 9.99 36.61
N TYR A 23 17.89 9.50 37.09
CA TYR A 23 16.79 9.06 36.25
C TYR A 23 15.57 9.94 36.50
N GLY A 24 14.65 9.97 35.55
CA GLY A 24 13.39 10.68 35.69
C GLY A 24 12.38 10.25 34.63
N THR A 25 11.18 10.81 34.74
CA THR A 25 10.08 10.57 33.81
C THR A 25 9.63 11.88 33.19
N VAL A 26 9.44 11.89 31.87
CA VAL A 26 9.00 13.08 31.13
C VAL A 26 7.54 13.40 31.45
N ALA A 27 7.30 14.62 31.94
CA ALA A 27 5.96 15.12 32.24
C ALA A 27 5.35 15.91 31.07
N ASP A 28 6.16 16.64 30.32
CA ASP A 28 5.74 17.44 29.16
C ASP A 28 6.91 17.67 28.18
N ASN A 29 6.61 17.71 26.88
CA ASN A 29 7.59 17.88 25.80
C ASN A 29 7.18 18.92 24.74
N THR A 30 6.12 19.69 25.00
CA THR A 30 5.54 20.66 24.07
C THR A 30 6.31 21.98 23.98
N GLY A 31 7.05 22.34 25.04
CA GLY A 31 7.88 23.54 25.11
C GLY A 31 9.26 23.42 24.45
N SER A 32 10.04 24.50 24.53
CA SER A 32 11.44 24.53 24.09
C SER A 32 12.36 23.70 24.99
N LEU A 33 11.96 23.46 26.24
CA LEU A 33 12.58 22.56 27.20
C LEU A 33 11.62 21.43 27.54
N LEU A 34 12.19 20.25 27.78
CA LEU A 34 11.50 19.08 28.29
C LEU A 34 11.22 19.28 29.79
N GLN A 35 10.02 19.01 30.26
CA GLN A 35 9.72 18.98 31.69
C GLN A 35 9.86 17.54 32.17
N VAL A 36 10.79 17.29 33.11
CA VAL A 36 11.06 15.95 33.64
C VAL A 36 10.85 15.97 35.15
N VAL A 37 10.20 14.97 35.71
CA VAL A 37 10.16 14.73 37.16
C VAL A 37 11.32 13.77 37.48
N PRO A 38 12.41 14.24 38.13
CA PRO A 38 13.48 13.35 38.55
C PRO A 38 13.00 12.36 39.62
N ASP A 39 13.57 11.17 39.64
CA ASP A 39 13.21 10.16 40.64
C ASP A 39 13.41 10.69 42.08
N GLY A 40 12.39 10.48 42.91
CA GLY A 40 12.36 10.98 44.28
C GLY A 40 11.96 12.45 44.43
N GLN A 41 11.57 13.13 43.35
CA GLN A 41 11.00 14.48 43.39
C GLN A 41 9.54 14.47 42.96
N THR A 42 8.80 15.51 43.34
CA THR A 42 7.38 15.71 42.98
C THR A 42 7.18 16.80 41.94
N GLU A 43 8.16 17.69 41.78
CA GLU A 43 8.10 18.81 40.85
C GLU A 43 8.87 18.53 39.56
N THR A 44 8.48 19.22 38.50
CA THR A 44 9.15 19.15 37.21
C THR A 44 10.37 20.05 37.17
N THR A 45 11.45 19.54 36.62
CA THR A 45 12.67 20.29 36.30
C THR A 45 12.72 20.50 34.78
N PRO A 46 13.05 21.72 34.31
CA PRO A 46 13.27 21.97 32.90
C PRO A 46 14.59 21.35 32.45
N VAL A 47 14.55 20.61 31.36
CA VAL A 47 15.66 19.82 30.84
C VAL A 47 15.82 20.08 29.34
N VAL A 48 17.05 20.19 28.88
CA VAL A 48 17.33 20.33 27.45
C VAL A 48 16.89 19.08 26.69
N LYS A 49 16.17 19.28 25.58
CA LYS A 49 15.60 18.20 24.76
C LYS A 49 16.69 17.53 23.91
N CYS A 50 16.91 16.23 24.14
CA CYS A 50 17.73 15.35 23.29
C CYS A 50 16.91 14.11 22.93
N CYS A 51 17.17 13.45 21.79
CA CYS A 51 16.57 12.14 21.42
C CYS A 51 15.03 12.04 21.27
N HIS A 52 14.30 13.16 21.17
CA HIS A 52 12.84 13.21 20.97
C HIS A 52 11.95 12.44 21.97
N PRO A 53 12.16 12.56 23.30
CA PRO A 53 11.32 11.90 24.29
C PRO A 53 9.87 12.39 24.25
N LEU A 54 8.97 11.45 24.52
CA LEU A 54 7.55 11.66 24.73
C LEU A 54 7.21 11.71 26.22
N LYS A 55 6.05 12.30 26.54
CA LYS A 55 5.50 12.25 27.89
C LYS A 55 5.33 10.79 28.34
N GLY A 56 5.82 10.47 29.52
CA GLY A 56 5.85 9.12 30.07
C GLY A 56 7.19 8.39 29.89
N ASP A 57 8.04 8.84 28.96
CA ASP A 57 9.34 8.21 28.72
C ASP A 57 10.24 8.32 29.95
N ARG A 58 11.00 7.25 30.21
CA ARG A 58 12.09 7.25 31.18
C ARG A 58 13.33 7.85 30.55
N VAL A 59 14.02 8.73 31.27
CA VAL A 59 15.23 9.39 30.77
C VAL A 59 16.39 9.29 31.74
N ILE A 60 17.61 9.25 31.20
CA ILE A 60 18.84 9.51 31.96
C ILE A 60 19.12 11.00 31.92
N LEU A 61 19.36 11.57 33.10
CA LEU A 61 19.67 12.97 33.32
C LEU A 61 21.13 13.12 33.75
N LEU A 62 21.86 14.04 33.10
CA LEU A 62 23.11 14.60 33.59
C LEU A 62 22.83 15.88 34.35
N VAL A 63 23.43 16.02 35.53
CA VAL A 63 23.15 17.13 36.44
C VAL A 63 24.44 17.72 36.99
N ASN A 64 24.62 19.04 36.84
CA ASN A 64 25.63 19.83 37.53
C ASN A 64 24.95 20.95 38.33
N GLY A 65 24.58 20.67 39.57
CA GLY A 65 23.92 21.65 40.45
C GLY A 65 22.58 22.13 39.90
N THR A 66 22.58 23.25 39.18
CA THR A 66 21.41 23.93 38.60
C THR A 66 21.08 23.51 37.17
N GLU A 67 22.01 22.88 36.44
CA GLU A 67 21.83 22.52 35.04
C GLU A 67 21.47 21.04 34.89
N TRP A 68 20.45 20.77 34.09
CA TRP A 68 19.89 19.43 33.85
C TRP A 68 19.78 19.16 32.36
N LEU A 69 20.34 18.04 31.92
CA LEU A 69 20.36 17.60 30.53
C LEU A 69 19.86 16.16 30.42
N ALA A 70 18.86 15.92 29.58
CA ALA A 70 18.44 14.56 29.23
C ALA A 70 19.37 14.07 28.13
N ILE A 71 20.06 12.95 28.38
CA ILE A 71 21.05 12.42 27.44
C ILE A 71 20.61 11.13 26.75
N SER A 72 19.59 10.45 27.28
CA SER A 72 19.08 9.21 26.71
C SER A 72 17.67 8.94 27.19
N VAL A 73 16.89 8.30 26.34
CA VAL A 73 15.59 7.71 26.66
C VAL A 73 15.81 6.23 26.93
N ILE A 74 15.38 5.74 28.09
CA ILE A 74 15.50 4.33 28.48
C ILE A 74 14.18 3.63 28.24
N GLY A 75 14.22 2.55 27.47
CA GLY A 75 13.10 1.61 27.41
C GLY A 75 11.79 2.22 26.91
N GLY A 76 11.87 3.28 26.10
CA GLY A 76 10.71 3.71 25.33
C GLY A 76 10.34 2.58 24.39
N GLU A 77 9.22 1.92 24.64
CA GLU A 77 8.50 1.23 23.57
C GLU A 77 8.45 2.21 22.40
N SER A 78 8.88 1.77 21.21
CA SER A 78 9.05 2.62 20.05
C SER A 78 7.86 3.56 19.94
N ALA A 79 8.08 4.87 20.04
CA ALA A 79 7.00 5.85 20.00
C ALA A 79 6.00 5.52 18.89
N PRO A 80 4.68 5.62 19.14
CA PRO A 80 3.70 5.28 18.12
C PRO A 80 3.96 6.12 16.87
N PRO A 81 3.78 5.54 15.66
CA PRO A 81 3.76 6.29 14.41
C PRO A 81 2.93 7.58 14.54
N ARG A 82 3.29 8.63 13.77
CA ARG A 82 2.54 9.91 13.82
C ARG A 82 1.09 9.70 13.35
N VAL A 83 0.18 10.57 13.77
CA VAL A 83 -1.18 10.59 13.20
C VAL A 83 -1.10 10.71 11.68
N GLY A 84 -1.84 9.85 10.97
CA GLY A 84 -1.82 9.70 9.51
C GLY A 84 -0.70 8.81 8.95
N GLN A 85 0.21 8.30 9.78
CA GLN A 85 1.27 7.39 9.34
C GLN A 85 0.76 5.94 9.28
N PRO A 86 1.07 5.19 8.20
CA PRO A 86 0.77 3.76 8.13
C PRO A 86 1.72 2.95 9.01
N PHE A 87 1.15 1.92 9.64
CA PHE A 87 1.84 0.87 10.37
C PHE A 87 1.48 -0.47 9.74
N ILE A 88 2.47 -1.25 9.34
CA ILE A 88 2.29 -2.56 8.68
C ILE A 88 2.78 -3.63 9.65
N THR A 89 1.96 -4.64 9.89
CA THR A 89 2.26 -5.69 10.87
C THR A 89 1.68 -7.05 10.45
N ALA A 90 2.36 -8.13 10.84
CA ALA A 90 1.84 -9.49 10.75
C ALA A 90 1.03 -9.88 12.01
N ALA A 91 1.08 -9.06 13.07
CA ALA A 91 0.27 -9.26 14.26
C ALA A 91 -1.20 -8.95 13.94
N SER A 92 -2.10 -9.77 14.45
CA SER A 92 -3.56 -9.60 14.28
C SER A 92 -4.18 -8.66 15.30
N GLU A 93 -3.41 -8.21 16.29
CA GLU A 93 -3.86 -7.33 17.36
C GLU A 93 -3.98 -5.89 16.87
N ASP A 94 -4.95 -5.15 17.43
CA ASP A 94 -5.06 -3.72 17.19
C ASP A 94 -3.85 -2.99 17.81
N PRO A 95 -3.20 -2.05 17.11
CA PRO A 95 -1.99 -1.41 17.60
C PRO A 95 -2.17 -0.62 18.91
N HIS A 96 -3.39 -0.31 19.35
CA HIS A 96 -3.59 0.29 20.68
C HIS A 96 -3.16 -0.63 21.84
N ILE A 97 -3.07 -1.94 21.60
CA ILE A 97 -2.57 -2.91 22.60
C ILE A 97 -1.08 -2.65 22.87
N VAL A 98 -0.30 -2.36 21.83
CA VAL A 98 1.13 -2.01 21.94
C VAL A 98 1.31 -0.54 22.31
N TRP A 99 0.42 0.34 21.85
CA TRP A 99 0.46 1.77 22.14
C TRP A 99 -0.82 2.26 22.82
N PRO A 100 -0.92 2.14 24.16
CA PRO A 100 -2.09 2.59 24.89
C PRO A 100 -2.41 4.08 24.65
N ASN A 101 -3.70 4.44 24.70
CA ASN A 101 -4.21 5.79 24.44
C ASN A 101 -4.02 6.30 23.01
N THR A 102 -3.80 5.41 22.04
CA THR A 102 -3.85 5.74 20.60
C THR A 102 -5.09 5.16 19.96
N ARG A 103 -5.50 5.70 18.81
CA ARG A 103 -6.59 5.12 18.00
C ARG A 103 -6.15 4.91 16.57
N TRP A 104 -6.67 3.84 15.98
CA TRP A 104 -6.27 3.36 14.67
C TRP A 104 -7.48 3.06 13.81
N ARG A 105 -7.29 3.19 12.49
CA ARG A 105 -8.21 2.72 11.48
C ARG A 105 -7.49 1.69 10.62
N LYS A 106 -8.08 0.49 10.51
CA LYS A 106 -7.57 -0.54 9.60
C LYS A 106 -7.77 -0.11 8.14
N LEU A 107 -6.78 -0.37 7.29
CA LEU A 107 -6.87 -0.23 5.84
C LEU A 107 -7.09 -1.61 5.26
N GLU A 108 -8.32 -1.86 4.80
CA GLU A 108 -8.74 -3.17 4.30
C GLU A 108 -8.80 -3.17 2.76
N ASP A 109 -8.40 -4.30 2.17
CA ASP A 109 -8.55 -4.65 0.76
C ASP A 109 -8.04 -3.61 -0.24
N ARG A 110 -6.91 -2.95 0.07
CA ARG A 110 -6.35 -1.88 -0.77
C ARG A 110 -4.83 -1.92 -0.83
N PHE A 111 -4.30 -1.84 -2.05
CA PHE A 111 -2.89 -1.54 -2.27
C PHE A 111 -2.60 -0.05 -2.02
N ILE A 112 -1.38 0.24 -1.56
CA ILE A 112 -0.91 1.61 -1.39
C ILE A 112 -0.29 2.08 -2.71
N LEU A 113 -0.94 3.05 -3.34
CA LEU A 113 -0.42 3.76 -4.51
C LEU A 113 0.19 5.09 -4.08
N ALA A 114 1.44 5.36 -4.47
CA ALA A 114 2.08 6.64 -4.23
C ALA A 114 1.33 7.76 -4.96
N SER A 115 1.12 8.88 -4.27
CA SER A 115 0.45 10.05 -4.86
C SER A 115 1.25 10.66 -6.00
N GLY A 116 0.56 11.27 -6.95
CA GLY A 116 1.15 11.90 -8.13
C GLY A 116 0.03 12.30 -9.09
N MET A 117 -0.16 11.54 -10.15
CA MET A 117 -1.35 11.69 -11.02
C MET A 117 -2.65 11.44 -10.26
N HIS A 118 -2.64 10.55 -9.27
CA HIS A 118 -3.75 10.35 -8.34
C HIS A 118 -3.56 11.21 -7.09
N SER A 119 -4.61 11.94 -6.72
CA SER A 119 -4.63 12.73 -5.49
C SER A 119 -4.72 11.83 -4.26
N ARG A 120 -4.17 12.32 -3.14
CA ARG A 120 -4.29 11.61 -1.86
C ARG A 120 -5.76 11.41 -1.51
N GLY A 121 -6.12 10.19 -1.11
CA GLY A 121 -7.49 9.82 -0.74
C GLY A 121 -8.34 9.29 -1.90
N THR A 122 -7.86 9.36 -3.15
CA THR A 122 -8.49 8.65 -4.26
C THR A 122 -8.39 7.14 -4.05
N THR A 123 -9.47 6.43 -4.38
CA THR A 123 -9.56 4.96 -4.26
C THR A 123 -10.12 4.37 -5.54
N GLY A 124 -9.69 3.17 -5.90
CA GLY A 124 -10.15 2.45 -7.09
C GLY A 124 -9.50 1.07 -7.19
N GLY A 125 -9.59 0.44 -8.36
CA GLY A 125 -9.13 -0.92 -8.62
C GLY A 125 -10.25 -1.95 -8.55
N GLU A 126 -9.98 -3.14 -9.08
CA GLU A 126 -10.91 -4.26 -9.12
C GLU A 126 -10.15 -5.57 -8.81
N ALA A 127 -10.73 -6.44 -7.98
CA ALA A 127 -10.12 -7.74 -7.67
C ALA A 127 -10.30 -8.76 -8.80
N ALA A 128 -11.42 -8.66 -9.53
CA ALA A 128 -11.71 -9.46 -10.71
C ALA A 128 -12.31 -8.57 -11.80
N HIS A 129 -11.98 -8.88 -13.04
CA HIS A 129 -12.40 -8.13 -14.21
C HIS A 129 -13.09 -9.04 -15.22
N THR A 130 -14.20 -8.56 -15.78
CA THR A 130 -14.88 -9.20 -16.93
C THR A 130 -14.67 -8.32 -18.15
N LEU A 131 -13.94 -8.84 -19.13
CA LEU A 131 -13.71 -8.13 -20.39
C LEU A 131 -15.03 -7.78 -21.07
N SER A 132 -15.14 -6.52 -21.48
CA SER A 132 -16.20 -6.00 -22.32
C SER A 132 -15.85 -6.13 -23.80
N LEU A 133 -16.86 -5.96 -24.67
CA LEU A 133 -16.65 -5.97 -26.12
C LEU A 133 -15.68 -4.86 -26.58
N ALA A 134 -15.64 -3.72 -25.88
CA ALA A 134 -14.74 -2.61 -26.21
C ALA A 134 -13.27 -2.90 -25.88
N GLU A 135 -13.01 -3.87 -25.00
CA GLU A 135 -11.67 -4.28 -24.57
C GLU A 135 -11.09 -5.41 -25.43
N VAL A 136 -11.88 -5.96 -26.36
CA VAL A 136 -11.41 -6.95 -27.33
C VAL A 136 -10.71 -6.24 -28.50
N PRO A 137 -9.41 -6.48 -28.74
CA PRO A 137 -8.72 -5.88 -29.87
C PRO A 137 -9.31 -6.30 -31.21
N ALA A 138 -9.16 -5.45 -32.23
CA ALA A 138 -9.48 -5.83 -33.61
C ALA A 138 -8.70 -7.09 -34.00
N HIS A 139 -9.43 -8.08 -34.52
CA HIS A 139 -8.88 -9.37 -34.94
C HIS A 139 -9.68 -9.89 -36.13
N ASP A 140 -9.08 -10.79 -36.90
CA ASP A 140 -9.69 -11.34 -38.11
C ASP A 140 -10.26 -12.75 -37.87
N HIS A 141 -11.39 -13.02 -38.50
CA HIS A 141 -11.94 -14.37 -38.61
C HIS A 141 -11.70 -14.91 -40.03
N LYS A 142 -11.21 -16.14 -40.14
CA LYS A 142 -11.12 -16.86 -41.43
C LYS A 142 -12.10 -18.03 -41.42
N PRO A 143 -13.01 -18.13 -42.39
CA PRO A 143 -13.89 -19.28 -42.48
C PRO A 143 -13.06 -20.55 -42.75
N ASN A 144 -13.29 -21.61 -41.97
CA ASN A 144 -12.70 -22.92 -42.22
C ASN A 144 -13.56 -23.66 -43.26
N VAL A 145 -13.37 -23.33 -44.53
CA VAL A 145 -14.04 -24.00 -45.66
C VAL A 145 -12.99 -24.73 -46.50
N TRP A 146 -13.20 -26.03 -46.71
CA TRP A 146 -12.32 -26.90 -47.50
C TRP A 146 -12.58 -26.79 -49.01
N ASP A 147 -13.60 -26.04 -49.43
CA ASP A 147 -13.91 -25.78 -50.83
C ASP A 147 -13.40 -24.39 -51.25
N ALA A 148 -12.76 -24.37 -52.42
CA ALA A 148 -11.98 -23.26 -52.95
C ALA A 148 -12.73 -21.91 -52.90
N VAL A 149 -12.19 -20.95 -52.14
CA VAL A 149 -12.57 -19.54 -52.22
C VAL A 149 -12.01 -18.97 -53.52
N ILE A 150 -12.85 -18.81 -54.55
CA ILE A 150 -12.49 -18.09 -55.77
C ILE A 150 -12.86 -16.61 -55.60
N ALA A 151 -11.87 -15.84 -55.12
CA ALA A 151 -11.58 -14.41 -55.41
C ALA A 151 -11.22 -13.60 -54.14
N PRO A 152 -10.13 -12.81 -54.17
CA PRO A 152 -9.78 -11.90 -53.09
C PRO A 152 -10.58 -10.59 -53.22
N GLY A 153 -11.31 -10.18 -52.18
CA GLY A 153 -11.71 -8.77 -52.06
C GLY A 153 -13.08 -8.44 -51.49
N TYR A 154 -13.94 -9.40 -51.19
CA TYR A 154 -15.24 -9.09 -50.58
C TYR A 154 -15.58 -10.05 -49.45
N TRP A 155 -16.25 -9.53 -48.42
CA TRP A 155 -16.89 -10.26 -47.31
C TRP A 155 -18.02 -11.19 -47.75
N GLN A 156 -17.97 -11.67 -48.99
CA GLN A 156 -18.90 -12.58 -49.64
C GLN A 156 -18.07 -13.52 -50.51
N GLY A 157 -17.96 -14.77 -50.09
CA GLY A 157 -17.38 -15.86 -50.88
C GLY A 157 -18.47 -16.89 -51.18
N THR A 158 -18.71 -17.17 -52.46
CA THR A 158 -19.58 -18.29 -52.86
C THR A 158 -18.81 -19.58 -52.65
N ILE A 159 -19.26 -20.44 -51.73
CA ILE A 159 -18.72 -21.82 -51.61
C ILE A 159 -19.24 -22.62 -52.80
N SER A 160 -18.41 -22.82 -53.82
CA SER A 160 -18.67 -23.77 -54.90
C SER A 160 -18.06 -25.11 -54.51
N ALA A 161 -18.91 -26.10 -54.25
CA ALA A 161 -18.45 -27.47 -54.00
C ALA A 161 -17.77 -28.00 -55.27
N SER A 162 -16.57 -28.54 -55.14
CA SER A 162 -15.90 -29.20 -56.26
C SER A 162 -16.79 -30.34 -56.79
N THR A 163 -16.97 -30.36 -58.10
CA THR A 163 -17.79 -31.32 -58.83
C THR A 163 -17.45 -32.77 -58.47
N VAL A 164 -18.33 -33.47 -57.75
CA VAL A 164 -18.29 -34.94 -57.69
C VAL A 164 -18.82 -35.46 -59.02
N THR A 165 -17.91 -35.74 -59.96
CA THR A 165 -18.23 -36.47 -61.19
C THR A 165 -18.35 -37.96 -60.89
N THR A 166 -19.45 -38.40 -60.27
CA THR A 166 -19.99 -39.75 -60.51
C THR A 166 -21.42 -39.91 -59.99
N GLY A 167 -22.39 -39.82 -60.91
CA GLY A 167 -23.62 -40.63 -60.86
C GLY A 167 -24.74 -40.27 -59.87
N GLY A 168 -24.73 -39.09 -59.24
CA GLY A 168 -25.81 -38.64 -58.34
C GLY A 168 -26.56 -37.42 -58.88
N ASN A 169 -27.89 -37.44 -58.83
CA ASN A 169 -28.80 -36.44 -59.39
C ASN A 169 -28.43 -34.99 -59.00
N LEU A 170 -28.01 -34.19 -59.99
CA LEU A 170 -27.51 -32.82 -59.85
C LEU A 170 -28.59 -31.84 -59.32
N GLU A 171 -29.87 -32.18 -59.48
CA GLU A 171 -30.99 -31.29 -59.14
C GLU A 171 -31.28 -31.20 -57.64
N ALA A 172 -30.86 -32.19 -56.83
CA ALA A 172 -31.08 -32.16 -55.39
C ALA A 172 -30.09 -31.25 -54.63
N TYR A 173 -28.94 -30.92 -55.24
CA TYR A 173 -27.90 -30.09 -54.61
C TYR A 173 -27.94 -28.61 -55.05
N ASN A 174 -28.55 -28.33 -56.20
CA ASN A 174 -28.71 -26.97 -56.74
C ASN A 174 -29.82 -26.14 -56.07
N ASN A 175 -30.58 -26.74 -55.14
CA ASN A 175 -31.64 -26.06 -54.39
C ASN A 175 -31.19 -25.54 -53.01
N ILE A 176 -29.89 -25.43 -52.77
CA ILE A 176 -29.45 -24.54 -51.70
C ILE A 176 -29.37 -23.15 -52.33
N ASN A 177 -30.34 -22.29 -52.05
CA ASN A 177 -30.21 -20.85 -52.27
C ASN A 177 -29.03 -20.34 -51.41
N ARG A 178 -27.79 -20.56 -51.89
CA ARG A 178 -26.54 -20.25 -51.17
C ARG A 178 -26.15 -18.78 -51.25
N ASN A 179 -26.99 -17.93 -51.84
CA ASN A 179 -26.68 -16.52 -52.06
C ASN A 179 -26.96 -15.63 -50.83
N THR A 180 -27.47 -16.20 -49.74
CA THR A 180 -27.77 -15.47 -48.48
C THR A 180 -27.51 -16.35 -47.25
N GLN A 181 -26.47 -17.19 -47.26
CA GLN A 181 -25.96 -17.75 -46.01
C GLN A 181 -24.96 -16.76 -45.43
N ASP A 182 -25.42 -15.93 -44.49
CA ASP A 182 -24.53 -15.32 -43.54
C ASP A 182 -23.76 -16.47 -42.85
N TYR A 183 -22.44 -16.40 -42.83
CA TYR A 183 -21.60 -17.22 -41.96
C TYR A 183 -21.24 -16.39 -40.73
N PRO A 184 -22.21 -16.04 -39.84
CA PRO A 184 -21.90 -15.22 -38.70
C PRO A 184 -20.95 -16.00 -37.81
N THR A 185 -19.85 -15.36 -37.43
CA THR A 185 -19.09 -15.81 -36.28
C THR A 185 -19.97 -15.52 -35.06
N THR A 186 -20.31 -16.57 -34.31
CA THR A 186 -21.08 -16.39 -33.08
C THR A 186 -20.19 -15.76 -32.01
N SER A 187 -20.82 -15.11 -31.02
CA SER A 187 -20.12 -14.63 -29.83
C SER A 187 -19.26 -15.76 -29.26
N SER A 188 -17.97 -15.48 -29.08
CA SER A 188 -16.99 -16.43 -28.56
C SER A 188 -16.41 -15.88 -27.27
N GLY A 189 -16.09 -16.78 -26.32
CA GLY A 189 -15.66 -16.41 -24.97
C GLY A 189 -16.80 -16.39 -23.96
N GLY A 190 -16.56 -16.97 -22.78
CA GLY A 190 -17.60 -17.14 -21.74
C GLY A 190 -17.85 -15.88 -20.89
N SER A 191 -17.14 -14.78 -21.15
CA SER A 191 -17.18 -13.51 -20.38
C SER A 191 -17.15 -13.73 -18.86
N GLN A 192 -16.37 -14.72 -18.41
CA GLN A 192 -16.23 -15.01 -17.00
C GLN A 192 -15.21 -14.05 -16.38
N PRO A 193 -15.45 -13.53 -15.17
CA PRO A 193 -14.47 -12.72 -14.47
C PRO A 193 -13.16 -13.48 -14.29
N HIS A 194 -12.04 -12.85 -14.58
CA HIS A 194 -10.72 -13.37 -14.23
C HIS A 194 -10.13 -12.58 -13.07
N ASN A 195 -9.26 -13.23 -12.28
CA ASN A 195 -8.51 -12.55 -11.23
C ASN A 195 -7.67 -11.42 -11.85
N ASN A 196 -7.74 -10.23 -11.25
CA ASN A 196 -6.96 -9.05 -11.63
C ASN A 196 -5.95 -8.64 -10.53
N MET A 197 -5.81 -9.46 -9.49
CA MET A 197 -4.84 -9.24 -8.42
C MET A 197 -3.48 -9.84 -8.80
N PRO A 198 -2.39 -9.04 -8.82
CA PRO A 198 -1.02 -9.58 -8.84
C PRO A 198 -0.76 -10.48 -7.63
N PRO A 199 0.28 -11.33 -7.62
CA PRO A 199 0.67 -12.07 -6.42
C PRO A 199 0.88 -11.14 -5.22
N TYR A 200 0.31 -11.50 -4.07
CA TYR A 200 0.35 -10.69 -2.85
C TYR A 200 0.50 -11.55 -1.60
N GLU A 201 0.99 -10.92 -0.53
CA GLU A 201 0.97 -11.47 0.84
C GLU A 201 0.14 -10.53 1.71
N VAL A 202 -0.66 -11.10 2.62
CA VAL A 202 -1.59 -10.34 3.44
C VAL A 202 -0.92 -9.92 4.74
N PHE A 203 -0.84 -8.61 4.94
CA PHE A 203 -0.46 -7.99 6.20
C PHE A 203 -1.56 -7.03 6.65
N ASP A 204 -1.65 -6.84 7.96
CA ASP A 204 -2.52 -5.81 8.51
C ASP A 204 -1.85 -4.44 8.37
N ILE A 205 -2.57 -3.50 7.79
CA ILE A 205 -2.14 -2.10 7.66
C ILE A 205 -3.07 -1.23 8.49
N TRP A 206 -2.50 -0.49 9.43
CA TRP A 206 -3.22 0.40 10.32
C TRP A 206 -2.79 1.85 10.09
N ILE A 207 -3.74 2.78 10.05
CA ILE A 207 -3.47 4.22 10.00
C ILE A 207 -3.83 4.83 11.35
N ARG A 208 -2.88 5.49 12.00
CA ARG A 208 -3.16 6.18 13.26
C ARG A 208 -4.07 7.38 13.02
N ILE A 209 -5.11 7.52 13.82
CA ILE A 209 -6.04 8.65 13.77
C ILE A 209 -5.93 9.57 15.00
N GLU A 210 -5.50 9.04 16.16
CA GLU A 210 -5.29 9.79 17.41
C GLU A 210 -4.07 9.25 18.18
#